data_AF-A0A3B9MBV3-F1
#
_entry.id   AF-A0A3B9MBV3-F1
#
_cell.length_a   1.000
_cell.length_b   1.000
_cell.length_c   1.000
_cell.angle_alpha   90.00
_cell.angle_beta   90.00
_cell.angle_gamma   90.00
#
_symmetry.space_group_name_H-M   'P 1'
#
loop_
_entity.id
_entity.type
_entity.pdbx_description
1 polymer ?
#
loop_
_entity_poly.entity_id
_entity_poly.type
_entity_poly.pdbx_seq_one_letter_code
_entity_poly.pdbx_strand_id
1 'polypeptide(L)'
;MSTEVEAKDSADSEAPAVPTANSTPGADQPAAWRRRRYQVIAGAVAIALIAVFVANNFLARQYSPAGAVSEYLSAIQSGDAAAAWSLIQVSAPTTKVDANLTNRAALQAALGSGKPDLKSFAITSTINANASLAAVNFSYETVGGTKQGTLSVERSGETSFGFYPVWRVVITPAVLQVPLSQGSSGVSIDGKAIALPPGARSAVAVLPLAHKIRFNGSQMLKEQVVAIDAFASSEQTVPFQPTLTSAGLVATKTAIKSAFDACAKSTSFTQAGCPQKYDAYFVSSPQWQLVGDPLQDVTISFDQDLNASGTGHYQMEIAYQEAGSPGTHHDVSSGGYSAKLLIAATSVAVGPISASDGLPALQRPAGASDQTAKDLVSKALTACAGLQLQSPPDCPQQIVAAGASNVHWSLSGDPLAGATVTFDQKSGVFTVHGTFAMSASYDWLGNAETGSSYYPAYDALLCWDGQALVLVTIQGADS
;
A
#
# COMPACT_ATOMS: atom_id res chain seq x y z
N MET A 1 -56.62 -54.08 15.76
CA MET A 1 -56.03 -53.04 14.89
C MET A 1 -55.88 -53.67 13.50
N SER A 2 -56.90 -53.78 12.64
CA SER A 2 -58.14 -52.99 12.48
C SER A 2 -57.82 -51.53 12.10
N THR A 3 -58.28 -50.97 10.98
CA THR A 3 -59.19 -51.42 9.88
C THR A 3 -58.55 -51.11 8.50
N GLU A 4 -58.83 -51.79 7.37
CA GLU A 4 -60.10 -51.87 6.58
C GLU A 4 -60.57 -50.47 6.12
N VAL A 5 -60.75 -50.17 4.82
CA VAL A 5 -61.85 -50.60 3.90
C VAL A 5 -61.38 -50.34 2.42
N GLU A 6 -61.37 -51.34 1.51
CA GLU A 6 -62.34 -51.61 0.41
C GLU A 6 -62.20 -50.70 -0.86
N ALA A 7 -62.62 -51.07 -2.09
CA ALA A 7 -62.34 -52.22 -3.00
C ALA A 7 -63.42 -52.28 -4.11
N LYS A 8 -63.03 -52.44 -5.39
CA LYS A 8 -63.85 -52.96 -6.52
C LYS A 8 -62.93 -53.19 -7.75
N ASP A 9 -62.80 -54.38 -8.34
CA ASP A 9 -63.76 -55.23 -9.09
C ASP A 9 -64.24 -54.65 -10.43
N SER A 10 -64.55 -55.41 -11.49
CA SER A 10 -64.21 -56.80 -11.96
C SER A 10 -64.97 -57.01 -13.30
N ALA A 11 -64.79 -58.00 -14.18
CA ALA A 11 -63.96 -59.22 -14.24
C ALA A 11 -63.40 -59.35 -15.71
N ASP A 12 -63.13 -60.46 -16.42
CA ASP A 12 -63.09 -61.94 -16.27
C ASP A 12 -62.08 -62.45 -17.37
N SER A 13 -61.52 -63.67 -17.48
CA SER A 13 -61.94 -65.09 -17.39
C SER A 13 -62.77 -65.63 -18.59
N GLU A 14 -62.20 -66.56 -19.37
CA GLU A 14 -62.64 -67.97 -19.48
C GLU A 14 -61.72 -68.79 -20.44
N ALA A 15 -61.66 -70.12 -20.26
CA ALA A 15 -61.10 -71.11 -21.18
C ALA A 15 -61.84 -72.45 -20.94
N PRO A 16 -62.10 -73.30 -21.96
CA PRO A 16 -61.07 -74.26 -22.40
C PRO A 16 -61.20 -74.79 -23.85
N ALA A 17 -60.31 -75.70 -24.28
CA ALA A 17 -60.63 -77.02 -24.89
C ALA A 17 -59.43 -77.65 -25.64
N VAL A 18 -59.39 -79.00 -25.68
CA VAL A 18 -58.50 -79.80 -26.54
C VAL A 18 -59.30 -80.99 -27.08
N PRO A 19 -59.19 -81.29 -28.39
CA PRO A 19 -58.98 -82.68 -28.80
C PRO A 19 -57.90 -82.85 -29.88
N THR A 20 -57.45 -84.09 -30.07
CA THR A 20 -56.38 -84.50 -30.99
C THR A 20 -56.91 -84.99 -32.36
N ALA A 21 -56.09 -84.89 -33.42
CA ALA A 21 -55.55 -86.06 -34.18
C ALA A 21 -55.17 -85.80 -35.67
N ASN A 22 -54.23 -86.62 -36.16
CA ASN A 22 -54.02 -87.12 -37.54
C ASN A 22 -53.33 -86.29 -38.66
N SER A 23 -52.07 -86.68 -38.90
CA SER A 23 -51.42 -87.06 -40.20
C SER A 23 -51.19 -86.06 -41.36
N THR A 24 -49.91 -85.69 -41.53
CA THR A 24 -49.00 -85.82 -42.71
C THR A 24 -49.52 -86.23 -44.12
N PRO A 25 -48.78 -85.97 -45.25
CA PRO A 25 -47.46 -85.32 -45.39
C PRO A 25 -47.23 -84.30 -46.55
N GLY A 26 -46.15 -83.51 -46.45
CA GLY A 26 -45.13 -83.38 -47.52
C GLY A 26 -45.29 -82.34 -48.66
N ALA A 27 -44.47 -81.28 -48.61
CA ALA A 27 -43.96 -80.53 -49.77
C ALA A 27 -42.64 -79.81 -49.39
N ASP A 28 -41.67 -79.71 -50.31
CA ASP A 28 -40.30 -79.24 -50.02
C ASP A 28 -40.16 -77.74 -49.72
N GLN A 29 -39.19 -77.40 -48.86
CA GLN A 29 -38.69 -76.02 -48.70
C GLN A 29 -37.16 -75.93 -48.93
N PRO A 30 -36.67 -75.04 -49.81
CA PRO A 30 -35.25 -74.90 -50.09
C PRO A 30 -34.49 -74.10 -49.02
N ALA A 31 -33.71 -74.81 -48.20
CA ALA A 31 -32.41 -74.37 -47.64
C ALA A 31 -32.31 -72.96 -46.99
N ALA A 32 -33.14 -72.69 -45.97
CA ALA A 32 -33.07 -71.44 -45.16
C ALA A 32 -31.69 -71.13 -44.54
N TRP A 33 -30.79 -72.11 -44.44
CA TRP A 33 -29.48 -72.02 -43.77
C TRP A 33 -28.47 -71.04 -44.40
N ARG A 34 -28.54 -70.75 -45.71
CA ARG A 34 -27.59 -69.78 -46.31
C ARG A 34 -27.90 -68.32 -45.92
N ARG A 35 -29.17 -67.92 -45.79
CA ARG A 35 -29.53 -66.53 -45.41
C ARG A 35 -29.05 -66.16 -44.00
N ARG A 36 -29.19 -67.05 -43.01
CA ARG A 36 -28.74 -66.80 -41.63
C ARG A 36 -27.25 -66.48 -41.52
N ARG A 37 -26.38 -67.15 -42.28
CA ARG A 37 -24.93 -66.87 -42.27
C ARG A 37 -24.61 -65.46 -42.78
N TYR A 38 -25.24 -65.03 -43.89
CA TYR A 38 -25.08 -63.66 -44.38
C TYR A 38 -25.67 -62.61 -43.44
N GLN A 39 -26.79 -62.90 -42.75
CA GLN A 39 -27.37 -61.99 -41.76
C GLN A 39 -26.49 -61.81 -40.52
N VAL A 40 -25.86 -62.87 -40.01
CA VAL A 40 -24.90 -62.77 -38.88
C VAL A 40 -23.64 -62.01 -39.30
N ILE A 41 -23.09 -62.27 -40.50
CA ILE A 41 -21.93 -61.54 -41.03
C ILE A 41 -22.27 -60.07 -41.25
N ALA A 42 -23.43 -59.76 -41.86
CA ALA A 42 -23.87 -58.38 -42.08
C ALA A 42 -24.14 -57.64 -40.77
N GLY A 43 -24.70 -58.32 -39.75
CA GLY A 43 -24.88 -57.75 -38.41
C GLY A 43 -23.54 -57.45 -37.71
N ALA A 44 -22.57 -58.37 -37.79
CA ALA A 44 -21.23 -58.16 -37.25
C ALA A 44 -20.49 -57.01 -37.97
N VAL A 45 -20.61 -56.92 -39.30
CA VAL A 45 -20.06 -55.82 -40.11
C VAL A 45 -20.75 -54.50 -39.77
N ALA A 46 -22.07 -54.46 -39.58
CA ALA A 46 -22.79 -53.26 -39.18
C ALA A 46 -22.37 -52.78 -37.78
N ILE A 47 -22.23 -53.69 -36.80
CA ILE A 47 -21.73 -53.36 -35.46
C ILE A 47 -20.28 -52.85 -35.52
N ALA A 48 -19.42 -53.48 -36.33
CA ALA A 48 -18.04 -53.03 -36.53
C ALA A 48 -17.98 -51.64 -37.19
N LEU A 49 -18.81 -51.37 -38.19
CA LEU A 49 -18.91 -50.05 -38.83
C LEU A 49 -19.44 -48.97 -37.87
N ILE A 50 -20.41 -49.30 -37.02
CA ILE A 50 -20.89 -48.39 -35.95
C ILE A 50 -19.78 -48.12 -34.94
N ALA A 51 -19.05 -49.16 -34.49
CA ALA A 51 -17.93 -49.01 -33.56
C ALA A 51 -16.80 -48.15 -34.16
N VAL A 52 -16.43 -48.38 -35.43
CA VAL A 52 -15.45 -47.56 -36.16
C VAL A 52 -15.96 -46.12 -36.33
N PHE A 53 -17.23 -45.91 -36.66
CA PHE A 53 -17.80 -44.56 -36.79
C PHE A 53 -17.82 -43.81 -35.45
N VAL A 54 -18.20 -44.46 -34.35
CA VAL A 54 -18.19 -43.88 -33.01
C VAL A 54 -16.77 -43.58 -32.55
N ALA A 55 -15.82 -44.50 -32.73
CA ALA A 55 -14.41 -44.28 -32.41
C ALA A 55 -13.79 -43.14 -33.24
N ASN A 56 -14.09 -43.07 -34.54
CA ASN A 56 -13.67 -41.98 -35.42
C ASN A 56 -14.30 -40.64 -35.01
N ASN A 57 -15.58 -40.62 -34.62
CA ASN A 57 -16.24 -39.39 -34.13
C ASN A 57 -15.65 -38.93 -32.79
N PHE A 58 -15.29 -39.86 -31.90
CA PHE A 58 -14.62 -39.58 -30.64
C PHE A 58 -13.21 -39.00 -30.86
N LEU A 59 -12.37 -39.67 -31.66
CA LEU A 59 -11.02 -39.21 -32.01
C LEU A 59 -11.05 -37.86 -32.76
N ALA A 60 -11.98 -37.67 -33.70
CA ALA A 60 -12.14 -36.40 -34.41
C ALA A 60 -12.59 -35.24 -33.50
N ARG A 61 -13.28 -35.51 -32.38
CA ARG A 61 -13.56 -34.50 -31.34
C ARG A 61 -12.34 -34.23 -30.47
N GLN A 62 -11.57 -35.26 -30.13
CA GLN A 62 -10.35 -35.12 -29.33
C GLN A 62 -9.30 -34.27 -30.08
N TYR A 63 -9.03 -34.58 -31.35
CA TYR A 63 -8.11 -33.81 -32.21
C TYR A 63 -8.77 -32.60 -32.89
N SER A 64 -9.68 -31.93 -32.18
CA SER A 64 -10.32 -30.68 -32.61
C SER A 64 -9.86 -29.49 -31.76
N PRO A 65 -10.08 -28.24 -32.20
CA PRO A 65 -9.89 -27.05 -31.37
C PRO A 65 -10.51 -27.16 -29.97
N ALA A 66 -11.76 -27.62 -29.89
CA ALA A 66 -12.50 -27.80 -28.64
C ALA A 66 -11.88 -28.90 -27.77
N GLY A 67 -11.37 -29.97 -28.38
CA GLY A 67 -10.68 -31.06 -27.70
C GLY A 67 -9.39 -30.60 -27.03
N ALA A 68 -8.52 -29.90 -27.77
CA ALA A 68 -7.26 -29.37 -27.22
C ALA A 68 -7.47 -28.40 -26.05
N VAL A 69 -8.48 -27.52 -26.13
CA VAL A 69 -8.85 -26.64 -25.01
C VAL A 69 -9.46 -27.41 -23.84
N SER A 70 -10.26 -28.45 -24.09
CA SER A 70 -10.80 -29.31 -23.03
C SER A 70 -9.72 -30.12 -22.32
N GLU A 71 -8.72 -30.65 -23.04
CA GLU A 71 -7.58 -31.34 -22.45
C GLU A 71 -6.71 -30.36 -21.64
N TYR A 72 -6.44 -29.16 -22.17
CA TYR A 72 -5.70 -28.12 -21.47
C TYR A 72 -6.38 -27.69 -20.17
N LEU A 73 -7.68 -27.36 -20.21
CA LEU A 73 -8.44 -26.98 -19.02
C LEU A 73 -8.50 -28.13 -17.99
N SER A 74 -8.57 -29.39 -18.44
CA SER A 74 -8.49 -30.57 -17.55
C SER A 74 -7.12 -30.71 -16.87
N ALA A 75 -6.03 -30.44 -17.59
CA ALA A 75 -4.68 -30.45 -17.04
C ALA A 75 -4.48 -29.30 -16.02
N ILE A 76 -4.96 -28.10 -16.34
CA ILE A 76 -4.95 -26.95 -15.43
C ILE A 76 -5.80 -27.22 -14.16
N GLN A 77 -6.98 -27.82 -14.30
CA GLN A 77 -7.87 -28.20 -13.20
C GLN A 77 -7.25 -29.24 -12.25
N SER A 78 -6.65 -30.29 -12.83
CA SER A 78 -5.96 -31.33 -12.06
C SER A 78 -4.65 -30.84 -11.44
N GLY A 79 -4.03 -29.80 -12.00
CA GLY A 79 -2.73 -29.27 -11.60
C GLY A 79 -1.55 -29.95 -12.30
N ASP A 80 -1.81 -30.71 -13.36
CA ASP A 80 -0.75 -31.38 -14.14
C ASP A 80 -0.07 -30.38 -15.08
N ALA A 81 0.98 -29.74 -14.56
CA ALA A 81 1.85 -28.84 -15.31
C ALA A 81 2.60 -29.52 -16.48
N ALA A 82 2.75 -30.85 -16.48
CA ALA A 82 3.42 -31.57 -17.55
C ALA A 82 2.48 -31.80 -18.74
N ALA A 83 1.25 -32.25 -18.48
CA ALA A 83 0.20 -32.35 -19.48
C ALA A 83 -0.17 -30.97 -20.03
N ALA A 84 -0.38 -29.98 -19.15
CA ALA A 84 -0.71 -28.61 -19.56
C ALA A 84 0.39 -27.99 -20.43
N TRP A 85 1.68 -28.15 -20.09
CA TRP A 85 2.78 -27.65 -20.94
C TRP A 85 2.82 -28.31 -22.32
N SER A 86 2.43 -29.60 -22.43
CA SER A 86 2.48 -30.33 -23.69
C SER A 86 1.41 -29.90 -24.71
N LEU A 87 0.34 -29.26 -24.23
CA LEU A 87 -0.84 -28.84 -24.99
C LEU A 87 -0.82 -27.36 -25.40
N ILE A 88 0.08 -26.55 -24.84
CA ILE A 88 0.18 -25.12 -25.15
C ILE A 88 1.29 -24.82 -26.16
N GLN A 89 1.23 -23.61 -26.70
CA GLN A 89 2.37 -22.85 -27.21
C GLN A 89 2.33 -21.45 -26.58
N VAL A 90 3.48 -20.94 -26.17
CA VAL A 90 3.59 -19.63 -25.50
C VAL A 90 4.11 -18.60 -26.50
N SER A 91 3.37 -17.51 -26.70
CA SER A 91 3.81 -16.40 -27.55
C SER A 91 4.79 -15.48 -26.82
N ALA A 92 5.48 -14.61 -27.56
CA ALA A 92 6.31 -13.58 -26.95
C ALA A 92 5.43 -12.55 -26.20
N PRO A 93 5.89 -11.98 -25.07
CA PRO A 93 5.24 -10.83 -24.46
C PRO A 93 5.06 -9.69 -25.46
N THR A 94 3.91 -9.01 -25.41
CA THR A 94 3.56 -7.91 -26.34
C THR A 94 4.32 -6.62 -26.05
N THR A 95 4.94 -6.51 -24.88
CA THR A 95 5.74 -5.37 -24.41
C THR A 95 7.12 -5.84 -23.95
N LYS A 96 8.07 -4.89 -23.83
CA LYS A 96 9.37 -5.18 -23.20
C LYS A 96 9.16 -5.46 -21.71
N VAL A 97 9.73 -6.55 -21.22
CA VAL A 97 9.72 -6.95 -19.81
C VAL A 97 11.13 -7.05 -19.24
N ASP A 98 11.28 -6.79 -17.95
CA ASP A 98 12.54 -6.88 -17.20
C ASP A 98 12.83 -8.32 -16.76
N ALA A 99 11.78 -9.12 -16.53
CA ALA A 99 11.88 -10.54 -16.25
C ALA A 99 10.80 -11.36 -16.97
N ASN A 100 11.09 -12.63 -17.22
CA ASN A 100 10.19 -13.55 -17.92
C ASN A 100 10.07 -14.90 -17.16
N LEU A 101 8.82 -15.25 -16.82
CA LEU A 101 8.38 -16.48 -16.17
C LEU A 101 7.32 -17.22 -17.00
N THR A 102 7.56 -17.38 -18.31
CA THR A 102 6.59 -18.00 -19.23
C THR A 102 7.00 -19.40 -19.69
N ASN A 103 7.88 -20.09 -18.95
CA ASN A 103 8.43 -21.41 -19.30
C ASN A 103 7.83 -22.56 -18.46
N ARG A 104 8.14 -23.82 -18.83
CA ARG A 104 7.61 -25.03 -18.16
C ARG A 104 7.82 -25.04 -16.64
N ALA A 105 8.97 -24.58 -16.16
CA ALA A 105 9.26 -24.53 -14.73
C ALA A 105 8.41 -23.48 -14.01
N ALA A 106 8.07 -22.37 -14.68
CA ALA A 106 7.14 -21.37 -14.15
C ALA A 106 5.68 -21.87 -14.14
N LEU A 107 5.23 -22.61 -15.17
CA LEU A 107 3.91 -23.27 -15.14
C LEU A 107 3.79 -24.24 -13.96
N GLN A 108 4.84 -25.04 -13.71
CA GLN A 108 4.90 -25.96 -12.58
C GLN A 108 4.94 -25.22 -11.23
N ALA A 109 5.66 -24.10 -11.14
CA ALA A 109 5.71 -23.28 -9.94
C ALA A 109 4.36 -22.63 -9.61
N ALA A 110 3.68 -22.05 -10.60
CA ALA A 110 2.37 -21.42 -10.44
C ALA A 110 1.30 -22.42 -9.96
N LEU A 111 1.12 -23.53 -10.69
CA LEU A 111 0.16 -24.59 -10.34
C LEU A 111 0.50 -25.28 -9.01
N GLY A 112 1.79 -25.32 -8.63
CA GLY A 112 2.24 -25.79 -7.31
C GLY A 112 2.05 -24.78 -6.17
N SER A 113 1.96 -23.48 -6.49
CA SER A 113 1.74 -22.39 -5.52
C SER A 113 0.26 -22.15 -5.21
N GLY A 114 -0.63 -22.50 -6.15
CA GLY A 114 -2.07 -22.56 -5.95
C GLY A 114 -2.78 -23.18 -7.15
N LYS A 115 -3.83 -23.97 -6.91
CA LYS A 115 -4.71 -24.41 -8.00
C LYS A 115 -5.60 -23.25 -8.45
N PRO A 116 -5.81 -23.04 -9.77
CA PRO A 116 -6.80 -22.09 -10.27
C PRO A 116 -8.20 -22.43 -9.78
N ASP A 117 -9.03 -21.39 -9.58
CA ASP A 117 -10.43 -21.53 -9.16
C ASP A 117 -11.31 -21.93 -10.36
N LEU A 118 -11.17 -23.20 -10.77
CA LEU A 118 -11.83 -23.80 -11.92
C LEU A 118 -12.49 -25.13 -11.51
N LYS A 119 -13.65 -25.04 -10.84
CA LYS A 119 -14.36 -26.18 -10.26
C LYS A 119 -14.90 -27.13 -11.32
N SER A 120 -15.35 -26.57 -12.44
CA SER A 120 -15.80 -27.27 -13.65
C SER A 120 -15.74 -26.29 -14.82
N PHE A 121 -15.81 -26.80 -16.05
CA PHE A 121 -15.90 -25.99 -17.26
C PHE A 121 -16.74 -26.71 -18.33
N ALA A 122 -17.24 -25.96 -19.30
CA ALA A 122 -17.93 -26.47 -20.48
C ALA A 122 -17.57 -25.64 -21.72
N ILE A 123 -17.22 -26.31 -22.83
CA ILE A 123 -17.02 -25.63 -24.11
C ILE A 123 -18.38 -25.18 -24.64
N THR A 124 -18.55 -23.88 -24.90
CA THR A 124 -19.83 -23.29 -25.33
C THR A 124 -19.90 -23.11 -26.85
N SER A 125 -18.77 -22.81 -27.51
CA SER A 125 -18.69 -22.69 -28.97
C SER A 125 -17.24 -22.75 -29.48
N THR A 126 -17.08 -22.89 -30.79
CA THR A 126 -15.79 -22.83 -31.48
C THR A 126 -15.97 -22.05 -32.78
N ILE A 127 -15.10 -21.05 -32.99
CA ILE A 127 -15.12 -20.14 -34.13
C ILE A 127 -13.79 -20.33 -34.87
N ASN A 128 -13.82 -21.01 -36.01
CA ASN A 128 -12.64 -21.17 -36.87
C ASN A 128 -12.39 -19.85 -37.61
N ALA A 129 -11.25 -19.21 -37.37
CA ALA A 129 -10.86 -17.99 -38.08
C ALA A 129 -10.28 -18.31 -39.46
N ASN A 130 -9.56 -19.43 -39.57
CA ASN A 130 -9.07 -20.00 -40.83
C ASN A 130 -8.74 -21.51 -40.64
N ALA A 131 -8.04 -22.13 -41.59
CA ALA A 131 -7.70 -23.56 -41.58
C ALA A 131 -6.63 -23.98 -40.55
N SER A 132 -5.97 -23.02 -39.88
CA SER A 132 -4.95 -23.24 -38.86
C SER A 132 -5.17 -22.47 -37.56
N LEU A 133 -6.18 -21.61 -37.45
CA LEU A 133 -6.47 -20.81 -36.25
C LEU A 133 -7.95 -20.85 -35.89
N ALA A 134 -8.27 -21.10 -34.62
CA ALA A 134 -9.63 -21.06 -34.09
C ALA A 134 -9.67 -20.44 -32.68
N ALA A 135 -10.80 -19.84 -32.33
CA ALA A 135 -11.12 -19.39 -30.98
C ALA A 135 -12.17 -20.32 -30.36
N VAL A 136 -11.91 -20.81 -29.15
CA VAL A 136 -12.80 -21.69 -28.40
C VAL A 136 -13.35 -20.93 -27.19
N ASN A 137 -14.67 -20.81 -27.12
CA ASN A 137 -15.34 -20.17 -26.00
C ASN A 137 -15.78 -21.23 -24.99
N PHE A 138 -15.68 -20.92 -23.70
CA PHE A 138 -16.06 -21.81 -22.61
C PHE A 138 -16.66 -21.03 -21.44
N SER A 139 -17.50 -21.69 -20.65
CA SER A 139 -17.88 -21.25 -19.30
C SER A 139 -17.12 -22.07 -18.26
N TYR A 140 -16.90 -21.50 -17.08
CA TYR A 140 -16.24 -22.18 -15.97
C TYR A 140 -16.75 -21.69 -14.61
N GLU A 141 -16.82 -22.59 -13.64
CA GLU A 141 -17.34 -22.32 -12.30
C GLU A 141 -16.23 -21.96 -11.30
N THR A 142 -16.41 -20.83 -10.62
CA THR A 142 -15.46 -20.30 -9.63
C THR A 142 -16.13 -20.18 -8.25
N VAL A 143 -15.41 -19.77 -7.20
CA VAL A 143 -15.97 -19.31 -5.92
C VAL A 143 -16.80 -18.04 -6.10
N GLY A 144 -16.45 -17.18 -7.07
CA GLY A 144 -17.24 -16.02 -7.48
C GLY A 144 -18.42 -16.33 -8.43
N GLY A 145 -18.75 -17.61 -8.67
CA GLY A 145 -19.79 -18.04 -9.61
C GLY A 145 -19.28 -18.29 -11.04
N THR A 146 -20.21 -18.43 -11.99
CA THR A 146 -19.92 -18.74 -13.39
C THR A 146 -19.21 -17.58 -14.10
N LYS A 147 -18.03 -17.85 -14.65
CA LYS A 147 -17.31 -16.96 -15.59
C LYS A 147 -17.37 -17.52 -17.01
N GLN A 148 -17.03 -16.68 -17.99
CA GLN A 148 -16.80 -17.09 -19.38
C GLN A 148 -15.36 -16.76 -19.77
N GLY A 149 -14.83 -17.46 -20.78
CA GLY A 149 -13.51 -17.22 -21.35
C GLY A 149 -13.40 -17.67 -22.80
N THR A 150 -12.36 -17.19 -23.47
CA THR A 150 -12.00 -17.55 -24.84
C THR A 150 -10.53 -17.91 -24.88
N LEU A 151 -10.19 -19.05 -25.46
CA LEU A 151 -8.81 -19.47 -25.73
C LEU A 151 -8.61 -19.65 -27.24
N SER A 152 -7.55 -19.03 -27.77
CA SER A 152 -7.11 -19.27 -29.14
C SER A 152 -6.35 -20.60 -29.22
N VAL A 153 -6.54 -21.33 -30.31
CA VAL A 153 -5.69 -22.48 -30.68
C VAL A 153 -5.11 -22.28 -32.07
N GLU A 154 -3.89 -22.78 -32.24
CA GLU A 154 -3.22 -22.87 -33.53
C GLU A 154 -2.95 -24.34 -33.88
N ARG A 155 -3.11 -24.68 -35.16
CA ARG A 155 -2.78 -25.98 -35.72
C ARG A 155 -1.26 -26.03 -35.95
N SER A 156 -0.59 -26.90 -35.19
CA SER A 156 0.82 -27.21 -35.44
C SER A 156 1.00 -28.00 -36.75
N GLY A 157 2.23 -28.09 -37.24
CA GLY A 157 2.59 -28.95 -38.38
C GLY A 157 2.55 -30.45 -38.08
N GLU A 158 2.26 -30.85 -36.84
CA GLU A 158 2.26 -32.23 -36.37
C GLU A 158 0.91 -32.92 -36.65
N THR A 159 0.93 -34.25 -36.86
CA THR A 159 -0.30 -35.05 -36.98
C THR A 159 -0.29 -36.29 -36.08
N SER A 160 -1.39 -36.52 -35.38
CA SER A 160 -1.64 -37.76 -34.65
C SER A 160 -2.20 -38.83 -35.59
N PHE A 161 -1.72 -40.06 -35.43
CA PHE A 161 -2.00 -41.21 -36.30
C PHE A 161 -1.72 -40.99 -37.81
N GLY A 162 -1.01 -39.90 -38.17
CA GLY A 162 -0.67 -39.54 -39.55
C GLY A 162 -1.74 -38.76 -40.32
N PHE A 163 -2.89 -38.42 -39.71
CA PHE A 163 -3.97 -37.70 -40.39
C PHE A 163 -4.77 -36.72 -39.52
N TYR A 164 -4.82 -36.90 -38.20
CA TYR A 164 -5.47 -35.92 -37.31
C TYR A 164 -4.53 -34.73 -37.01
N PRO A 165 -4.98 -33.47 -37.11
CA PRO A 165 -4.15 -32.31 -36.78
C PRO A 165 -3.90 -32.18 -35.27
N VAL A 166 -2.67 -31.89 -34.87
CA VAL A 166 -2.35 -31.51 -33.48
C VAL A 166 -2.57 -30.01 -33.31
N TRP A 167 -3.54 -29.64 -32.47
CA TRP A 167 -3.83 -28.26 -32.07
C TRP A 167 -3.14 -27.92 -30.76
N ARG A 168 -2.62 -26.69 -30.64
CA ARG A 168 -1.96 -26.16 -29.44
C ARG A 168 -2.67 -24.90 -28.98
N VAL A 169 -2.93 -24.79 -27.68
CA VAL A 169 -3.54 -23.58 -27.08
C VAL A 169 -2.51 -22.45 -27.08
N VAL A 170 -2.86 -21.32 -27.68
CA VAL A 170 -1.97 -20.15 -27.80
C VAL A 170 -2.09 -19.31 -26.52
N ILE A 171 -1.05 -19.36 -25.71
CA ILE A 171 -0.96 -18.64 -24.44
C ILE A 171 -0.14 -17.36 -24.65
N THR A 172 -0.83 -16.22 -24.62
CA THR A 172 -0.17 -14.91 -24.52
C THR A 172 0.18 -14.62 -23.07
N PRO A 173 1.43 -14.25 -22.75
CA PRO A 173 1.82 -13.87 -21.39
C PRO A 173 1.04 -12.66 -20.86
N ALA A 174 0.70 -12.72 -19.57
CA ALA A 174 0.25 -11.54 -18.82
C ALA A 174 1.47 -10.76 -18.32
N VAL A 175 1.37 -9.44 -18.21
CA VAL A 175 2.45 -8.57 -17.70
C VAL A 175 2.07 -8.04 -16.31
N LEU A 176 2.85 -8.42 -15.30
CA LEU A 176 2.71 -7.86 -13.96
C LEU A 176 3.63 -6.67 -13.80
N GLN A 177 3.07 -5.50 -13.46
CA GLN A 177 3.83 -4.34 -13.03
C GLN A 177 4.13 -4.50 -11.53
N VAL A 178 5.33 -5.00 -11.23
CA VAL A 178 5.80 -5.33 -9.87
C VAL A 178 6.55 -4.13 -9.29
N PRO A 179 6.03 -3.43 -8.27
CA PRO A 179 6.71 -2.32 -7.63
C PRO A 179 7.60 -2.84 -6.48
N LEU A 180 8.86 -2.44 -6.42
CA LEU A 180 9.81 -2.88 -5.39
C LEU A 180 10.38 -1.67 -4.65
N SER A 181 10.18 -1.59 -3.33
CA SER A 181 10.66 -0.47 -2.52
C SER A 181 12.18 -0.53 -2.30
N GLN A 182 12.79 0.63 -2.04
CA GLN A 182 14.14 0.65 -1.47
C GLN A 182 14.18 -0.12 -0.14
N GLY A 183 15.29 -0.82 0.11
CA GLY A 183 15.49 -1.60 1.33
C GLY A 183 14.71 -2.92 1.44
N SER A 184 14.01 -3.36 0.39
CA SER A 184 13.48 -4.74 0.30
C SER A 184 14.59 -5.73 -0.07
N SER A 185 14.49 -6.99 0.40
CA SER A 185 15.43 -8.07 0.09
C SER A 185 15.10 -8.80 -1.23
N GLY A 186 14.55 -8.08 -2.21
CA GLY A 186 14.09 -8.61 -3.49
C GLY A 186 12.69 -9.23 -3.46
N VAL A 187 12.32 -9.88 -4.57
CA VAL A 187 10.98 -10.47 -4.78
C VAL A 187 11.10 -11.91 -5.27
N SER A 188 10.07 -12.71 -5.01
CA SER A 188 9.86 -14.00 -5.67
C SER A 188 8.42 -14.12 -6.16
N ILE A 189 8.23 -14.81 -7.28
CA ILE A 189 6.91 -15.20 -7.80
C ILE A 189 6.90 -16.73 -7.84
N ASP A 190 5.88 -17.33 -7.23
CA ASP A 190 5.70 -18.78 -7.11
C ASP A 190 6.92 -19.50 -6.49
N GLY A 191 7.58 -18.82 -5.55
CA GLY A 191 8.80 -19.30 -4.88
C GLY A 191 10.08 -19.13 -5.70
N LYS A 192 10.01 -18.76 -6.98
CA LYS A 192 11.20 -18.42 -7.79
C LYS A 192 11.60 -16.96 -7.57
N ALA A 193 12.80 -16.73 -7.06
CA ALA A 193 13.37 -15.39 -6.89
C ALA A 193 13.58 -14.69 -8.26
N ILE A 194 13.39 -13.36 -8.27
CA ILE A 194 13.60 -12.49 -9.43
C ILE A 194 14.49 -11.32 -9.01
N ALA A 195 15.54 -11.05 -9.80
CA ALA A 195 16.31 -9.83 -9.67
C ALA A 195 15.58 -8.68 -10.38
N LEU A 196 14.96 -7.78 -9.61
CA LEU A 196 14.38 -6.52 -10.08
C LEU A 196 15.10 -5.34 -9.43
N PRO A 197 15.21 -4.17 -10.09
CA PRO A 197 15.79 -2.97 -9.49
C PRO A 197 14.94 -2.46 -8.31
N PRO A 198 15.53 -2.13 -7.15
CA PRO A 198 14.81 -1.54 -6.03
C PRO A 198 14.55 -0.04 -6.25
N GLY A 199 13.42 0.46 -5.74
CA GLY A 199 12.95 1.83 -5.94
C GLY A 199 12.32 2.07 -7.32
N ALA A 200 11.77 1.02 -7.94
CA ALA A 200 11.19 1.08 -9.29
C ALA A 200 9.95 0.19 -9.40
N ARG A 201 9.18 0.40 -10.48
CA ARG A 201 8.20 -0.58 -10.98
C ARG A 201 8.82 -1.30 -12.18
N SER A 202 8.73 -2.62 -12.20
CA SER A 202 9.29 -3.45 -13.26
C SER A 202 8.24 -4.38 -13.87
N ALA A 203 8.32 -4.54 -15.19
CA ALA A 203 7.39 -5.36 -15.94
C ALA A 203 7.86 -6.82 -15.96
N VAL A 204 7.02 -7.75 -15.50
CA VAL A 204 7.34 -9.18 -15.43
C VAL A 204 6.32 -9.97 -16.25
N ALA A 205 6.78 -10.64 -17.31
CA ALA A 205 5.92 -11.56 -18.05
C ALA A 205 5.69 -12.85 -17.25
N VAL A 206 4.43 -13.22 -17.06
CA VAL A 206 3.99 -14.46 -16.43
C VAL A 206 2.99 -15.18 -17.34
N LEU A 207 2.64 -16.43 -17.03
CA LEU A 207 1.53 -17.12 -17.69
C LEU A 207 0.19 -16.52 -17.19
N PRO A 208 -0.90 -16.54 -17.96
CA PRO A 208 -2.21 -16.07 -17.49
C PRO A 208 -2.81 -17.09 -16.51
N LEU A 209 -2.37 -17.05 -15.24
CA LEU A 209 -2.76 -17.97 -14.17
C LEU A 209 -2.83 -17.24 -12.81
N ALA A 210 -3.19 -17.98 -11.76
CA ALA A 210 -3.02 -17.51 -10.39
C ALA A 210 -1.53 -17.55 -9.99
N HIS A 211 -1.02 -16.45 -9.43
CA HIS A 211 0.37 -16.27 -9.02
C HIS A 211 0.49 -15.82 -7.57
N LYS A 212 1.51 -16.34 -6.88
CA LYS A 212 1.84 -16.00 -5.49
C LYS A 212 3.13 -15.19 -5.43
N ILE A 213 3.00 -13.89 -5.26
CA ILE A 213 4.09 -12.92 -5.22
C ILE A 213 4.50 -12.69 -3.76
N ARG A 214 5.78 -12.83 -3.46
CA ARG A 214 6.37 -12.53 -2.15
C ARG A 214 7.41 -11.43 -2.31
N PHE A 215 7.16 -10.30 -1.67
CA PHE A 215 8.14 -9.25 -1.42
C PHE A 215 8.93 -9.64 -0.16
N ASN A 216 10.22 -9.91 -0.32
CA ASN A 216 11.04 -10.40 0.79
C ASN A 216 11.26 -9.28 1.80
N GLY A 217 10.97 -9.58 3.07
CA GLY A 217 11.29 -8.70 4.18
C GLY A 217 12.79 -8.49 4.34
N SER A 218 13.15 -7.44 5.08
CA SER A 218 14.52 -7.12 5.48
C SER A 218 14.55 -6.89 6.99
N GLN A 219 15.66 -6.40 7.54
CA GLN A 219 15.65 -5.98 8.95
C GLN A 219 14.73 -4.76 9.14
N MET A 220 14.60 -3.90 8.12
CA MET A 220 13.82 -2.67 8.17
C MET A 220 12.37 -2.85 7.70
N LEU A 221 12.10 -3.69 6.69
CA LEU A 221 10.75 -3.91 6.10
C LEU A 221 10.19 -5.30 6.39
N LYS A 222 8.88 -5.41 6.60
CA LYS A 222 8.19 -6.70 6.73
C LYS A 222 8.08 -7.42 5.38
N GLU A 223 8.00 -8.76 5.42
CA GLU A 223 7.58 -9.56 4.26
C GLU A 223 6.11 -9.25 3.92
N GLN A 224 5.79 -9.11 2.64
CA GLN A 224 4.40 -9.08 2.15
C GLN A 224 4.20 -10.18 1.11
N VAL A 225 3.11 -10.92 1.23
CA VAL A 225 2.68 -11.93 0.24
C VAL A 225 1.36 -11.50 -0.38
N VAL A 226 1.26 -11.57 -1.70
CA VAL A 226 0.14 -11.12 -2.51
C VAL A 226 -0.24 -12.25 -3.47
N ALA A 227 -1.54 -12.53 -3.60
CA ALA A 227 -2.07 -13.41 -4.63
C ALA A 227 -2.70 -12.56 -5.75
N ILE A 228 -2.46 -12.92 -7.00
CA ILE A 228 -3.07 -12.31 -8.19
C ILE A 228 -3.63 -13.41 -9.09
N ASP A 229 -4.81 -13.18 -9.65
CA ASP A 229 -5.38 -13.95 -10.76
C ASP A 229 -5.12 -13.18 -12.06
N ALA A 230 -4.12 -13.62 -12.85
CA ALA A 230 -3.78 -13.03 -14.14
C ALA A 230 -4.50 -13.72 -15.32
N PHE A 231 -5.41 -14.66 -15.07
CA PHE A 231 -6.04 -15.49 -16.11
C PHE A 231 -6.83 -14.70 -17.17
N ALA A 232 -7.37 -13.54 -16.80
CA ALA A 232 -8.19 -12.68 -17.66
C ALA A 232 -7.54 -11.30 -17.98
N SER A 233 -6.27 -11.10 -17.61
CA SER A 233 -5.61 -9.78 -17.64
C SER A 233 -4.36 -9.81 -18.52
N SER A 234 -4.29 -8.99 -19.57
CA SER A 234 -3.06 -8.80 -20.35
C SER A 234 -1.98 -8.06 -19.57
N GLU A 235 -2.38 -7.15 -18.69
CA GLU A 235 -1.49 -6.36 -17.82
C GLU A 235 -2.18 -6.06 -16.48
N GLN A 236 -1.43 -6.07 -15.37
CA GLN A 236 -1.94 -5.78 -14.03
C GLN A 236 -0.85 -5.23 -13.09
N THR A 237 -1.18 -4.19 -12.32
CA THR A 237 -0.30 -3.68 -11.25
C THR A 237 -0.44 -4.51 -9.97
N VAL A 238 0.69 -4.86 -9.36
CA VAL A 238 0.72 -5.61 -8.09
C VAL A 238 0.46 -4.67 -6.91
N PRO A 239 -0.57 -4.91 -6.07
CA PRO A 239 -0.81 -4.11 -4.87
C PRO A 239 0.23 -4.45 -3.79
N PHE A 240 1.14 -3.52 -3.52
CA PHE A 240 2.21 -3.64 -2.52
C PHE A 240 2.24 -2.37 -1.69
N GLN A 241 2.27 -2.51 -0.35
CA GLN A 241 2.34 -1.39 0.58
C GLN A 241 3.44 -1.70 1.60
N PRO A 242 4.65 -1.12 1.45
CA PRO A 242 5.74 -1.35 2.38
C PRO A 242 5.32 -1.01 3.82
N THR A 243 5.74 -1.83 4.77
CA THR A 243 5.54 -1.57 6.19
C THR A 243 6.82 -1.86 6.96
N LEU A 244 7.18 -0.99 7.89
CA LEU A 244 8.37 -1.16 8.72
C LEU A 244 8.20 -2.33 9.70
N THR A 245 9.30 -3.01 10.00
CA THR A 245 9.42 -3.85 11.21
C THR A 245 9.53 -2.96 12.45
N SER A 246 9.45 -3.55 13.65
CA SER A 246 9.74 -2.81 14.89
C SER A 246 11.17 -2.25 14.90
N ALA A 247 12.14 -2.98 14.34
CA ALA A 247 13.52 -2.51 14.20
C ALA A 247 13.64 -1.36 13.18
N GLY A 248 12.89 -1.42 12.08
CA GLY A 248 12.81 -0.34 11.08
C GLY A 248 12.17 0.93 11.64
N LEU A 249 11.14 0.81 12.49
CA LEU A 249 10.53 1.95 13.17
C LEU A 249 11.49 2.60 14.18
N VAL A 250 12.20 1.80 14.98
CA VAL A 250 13.24 2.30 15.89
C VAL A 250 14.37 2.99 15.11
N ALA A 251 14.90 2.35 14.07
CA ALA A 251 15.96 2.93 13.23
C ALA A 251 15.52 4.26 12.58
N THR A 252 14.30 4.32 12.05
CA THR A 252 13.70 5.55 11.51
C THR A 252 13.62 6.64 12.58
N LYS A 253 13.06 6.36 13.76
CA LYS A 253 12.96 7.35 14.84
C LYS A 253 14.33 7.84 15.31
N THR A 254 15.30 6.95 15.51
CA THR A 254 16.68 7.31 15.84
C THR A 254 17.34 8.18 14.77
N ALA A 255 17.12 7.89 13.49
CA ALA A 255 17.67 8.68 12.38
C ALA A 255 17.05 10.09 12.30
N ILE A 256 15.73 10.23 12.51
CA ILE A 256 15.04 11.53 12.56
C ILE A 256 15.55 12.35 13.75
N LYS A 257 15.64 11.76 14.96
CA LYS A 257 16.18 12.46 16.13
C LYS A 257 17.63 12.92 15.92
N SER A 258 18.48 12.06 15.34
CA SER A 258 19.87 12.38 15.01
C SER A 258 19.98 13.53 13.99
N ALA A 259 19.06 13.62 13.03
CA ALA A 259 19.00 14.74 12.09
C ALA A 259 18.57 16.06 12.76
N PHE A 260 17.56 16.05 13.64
CA PHE A 260 17.25 17.22 14.48
C PHE A 260 18.41 17.62 15.40
N ASP A 261 19.11 16.64 15.98
CA ASP A 261 20.32 16.86 16.79
C ASP A 261 21.52 17.35 15.97
N ALA A 262 21.47 17.30 14.64
CA ALA A 262 22.41 17.99 13.75
C ALA A 262 21.90 19.40 13.38
N CYS A 263 20.59 19.57 13.15
CA CYS A 263 19.98 20.87 12.88
C CYS A 263 20.12 21.86 14.05
N ALA A 264 20.00 21.40 15.30
CA ALA A 264 20.29 22.20 16.49
C ALA A 264 21.77 22.65 16.59
N LYS A 265 22.69 21.99 15.88
CA LYS A 265 24.11 22.38 15.82
C LYS A 265 24.43 23.34 14.67
N SER A 266 23.42 23.83 13.95
CA SER A 266 23.61 24.86 12.93
C SER A 266 23.99 26.20 13.55
N THR A 267 24.80 26.97 12.84
CA THR A 267 25.09 28.39 13.13
C THR A 267 24.59 29.29 12.00
N SER A 268 23.51 28.89 11.31
CA SER A 268 22.82 29.67 10.29
C SER A 268 21.37 29.92 10.69
N PHE A 269 20.86 31.12 10.42
CA PHE A 269 19.43 31.46 10.54
C PHE A 269 18.54 30.69 9.55
N THR A 270 19.13 30.23 8.43
CA THR A 270 18.50 29.37 7.42
C THR A 270 19.46 28.27 7.01
N GLN A 271 19.21 27.03 7.45
CA GLN A 271 20.04 25.88 7.12
C GLN A 271 19.35 24.97 6.10
N ALA A 272 19.96 24.83 4.92
CA ALA A 272 19.47 23.88 3.92
C ALA A 272 19.49 22.45 4.48
N GLY A 273 18.35 21.75 4.37
CA GLY A 273 18.15 20.40 4.89
C GLY A 273 17.59 20.31 6.31
N CYS A 274 17.30 21.46 6.94
CA CYS A 274 16.68 21.57 8.26
C CYS A 274 15.37 22.37 8.17
N PRO A 275 14.37 22.12 9.04
CA PRO A 275 13.07 22.77 8.95
C PRO A 275 13.04 24.16 9.59
N GLN A 276 13.90 24.42 10.58
CA GLN A 276 13.86 25.66 11.33
C GLN A 276 14.45 26.84 10.54
N LYS A 277 13.83 28.00 10.72
CA LYS A 277 14.11 29.24 9.99
C LYS A 277 13.84 30.45 10.88
N TYR A 278 14.69 31.46 10.75
CA TYR A 278 14.47 32.79 11.33
C TYR A 278 14.82 33.86 10.30
N ASP A 279 13.93 34.84 10.10
CA ASP A 279 14.14 35.98 9.19
C ASP A 279 14.17 37.28 10.00
N ALA A 280 15.35 37.66 10.50
CA ALA A 280 15.54 38.95 11.16
C ALA A 280 16.72 39.71 10.54
N TYR A 281 16.62 41.04 10.57
CA TYR A 281 17.69 41.94 10.13
C TYR A 281 18.52 42.37 11.34
N PHE A 282 19.79 42.72 11.13
CA PHE A 282 20.72 43.20 12.18
C PHE A 282 21.02 42.22 13.32
N VAL A 283 20.58 40.96 13.22
CA VAL A 283 20.91 39.87 14.16
C VAL A 283 22.17 39.09 13.73
N SER A 284 22.82 38.44 14.69
CA SER A 284 24.03 37.64 14.49
C SER A 284 24.15 36.49 15.50
N SER A 285 25.13 35.62 15.30
CA SER A 285 25.51 34.52 16.22
C SER A 285 24.35 33.58 16.63
N PRO A 286 23.55 33.04 15.68
CA PRO A 286 22.45 32.15 16.02
C PRO A 286 22.96 30.85 16.64
N GLN A 287 22.36 30.45 17.76
CA GLN A 287 22.49 29.14 18.38
C GLN A 287 21.10 28.53 18.47
N TRP A 288 20.96 27.28 18.03
CA TRP A 288 19.67 26.59 17.98
C TRP A 288 19.56 25.54 19.08
N GLN A 289 18.39 25.42 19.70
CA GLN A 289 18.09 24.38 20.68
C GLN A 289 16.78 23.67 20.33
N LEU A 290 16.73 22.35 20.52
CA LEU A 290 15.52 21.55 20.33
C LEU A 290 14.72 21.53 21.63
N VAL A 291 13.45 21.91 21.57
CA VAL A 291 12.53 21.87 22.72
C VAL A 291 11.57 20.70 22.56
N GLY A 292 11.59 19.78 23.52
CA GLY A 292 10.79 18.54 23.47
C GLY A 292 11.34 17.48 22.51
N ASP A 293 10.50 16.48 22.21
CA ASP A 293 10.84 15.37 21.31
C ASP A 293 10.03 15.47 20.00
N PRO A 294 10.66 15.78 18.85
CA PRO A 294 9.99 15.82 17.55
C PRO A 294 9.52 14.44 17.07
N LEU A 295 9.76 13.37 17.84
CA LEU A 295 9.21 12.04 17.61
C LEU A 295 7.89 11.77 18.35
N GLN A 296 7.35 12.73 19.10
CA GLN A 296 6.16 12.55 19.96
C GLN A 296 4.93 12.10 19.16
N ASP A 297 4.67 12.72 18.02
CA ASP A 297 3.53 12.44 17.12
C ASP A 297 3.93 11.83 15.76
N VAL A 298 5.24 11.58 15.55
CA VAL A 298 5.77 11.26 14.23
C VAL A 298 5.13 10.01 13.61
N THR A 299 4.51 10.22 12.45
CA THR A 299 3.87 9.22 11.61
C THR A 299 4.78 8.88 10.43
N ILE A 300 4.96 7.58 10.16
CA ILE A 300 5.77 7.11 9.03
C ILE A 300 4.85 6.60 7.92
N SER A 301 5.05 7.10 6.70
CA SER A 301 4.24 6.76 5.53
C SER A 301 5.11 6.37 4.32
N PHE A 302 4.48 5.78 3.31
CA PHE A 302 5.08 5.52 2.00
C PHE A 302 4.14 6.10 0.93
N ASP A 303 4.68 6.86 -0.01
CA ASP A 303 3.91 7.38 -1.15
C ASP A 303 3.62 6.31 -2.23
N GLN A 304 2.92 6.71 -3.29
CA GLN A 304 2.55 5.80 -4.39
C GLN A 304 3.76 5.21 -5.13
N ASP A 305 4.89 5.93 -5.17
CA ASP A 305 6.16 5.54 -5.77
C ASP A 305 7.11 4.87 -4.75
N LEU A 306 6.59 4.55 -3.57
CA LEU A 306 7.25 3.85 -2.46
C LEU A 306 8.40 4.64 -1.79
N ASN A 307 8.44 5.96 -1.95
CA ASN A 307 9.32 6.81 -1.13
C ASN A 307 8.76 6.86 0.30
N ALA A 308 9.62 6.68 1.29
CA ALA A 308 9.24 6.77 2.70
C ALA A 308 9.44 8.19 3.25
N SER A 309 8.52 8.63 4.10
CA SER A 309 8.59 9.90 4.82
C SER A 309 8.19 9.74 6.28
N GLY A 310 8.80 10.52 7.15
CA GLY A 310 8.34 10.73 8.53
C GLY A 310 7.83 12.16 8.68
N THR A 311 6.58 12.32 9.12
CA THR A 311 5.95 13.63 9.37
C THR A 311 5.49 13.75 10.82
N GLY A 312 5.63 14.93 11.40
CA GLY A 312 5.27 15.24 12.79
C GLY A 312 5.54 16.71 13.07
N HIS A 313 5.52 17.12 14.34
CA HIS A 313 5.77 18.52 14.72
C HIS A 313 7.12 18.69 15.45
N TYR A 314 7.67 19.90 15.39
CA TYR A 314 8.91 20.28 16.08
C TYR A 314 8.77 21.66 16.72
N GLN A 315 9.49 21.87 17.82
CA GLN A 315 9.69 23.16 18.47
C GLN A 315 11.19 23.38 18.65
N MET A 316 11.70 24.53 18.22
CA MET A 316 13.08 24.93 18.42
C MET A 316 13.16 26.37 18.92
N GLU A 317 14.08 26.59 19.83
CA GLU A 317 14.48 27.88 20.36
C GLU A 317 15.69 28.38 19.54
N ILE A 318 15.71 29.67 19.21
CA ILE A 318 16.89 30.35 18.66
C ILE A 318 17.37 31.41 19.64
N ALA A 319 18.62 31.28 20.09
CA ALA A 319 19.33 32.32 20.82
C ALA A 319 20.19 33.13 19.84
N TYR A 320 20.17 34.46 19.92
CA TYR A 320 20.93 35.33 19.00
C TYR A 320 21.41 36.64 19.66
N GLN A 321 22.23 37.41 18.95
CA GLN A 321 22.70 38.75 19.34
C GLN A 321 22.14 39.79 18.36
N GLU A 322 21.49 40.84 18.86
CA GLU A 322 20.97 41.95 18.05
C GLU A 322 21.92 43.15 18.07
N ALA A 323 22.18 43.77 16.91
CA ALA A 323 23.16 44.85 16.80
C ALA A 323 22.70 46.13 17.53
N GLY A 324 23.41 46.50 18.60
CA GLY A 324 23.09 47.65 19.46
C GLY A 324 22.26 47.29 20.70
N SER A 325 21.80 46.03 20.81
CA SER A 325 21.04 45.49 21.93
C SER A 325 21.97 44.73 22.89
N PRO A 326 21.88 44.93 24.22
CA PRO A 326 22.76 44.27 25.17
C PRO A 326 22.25 42.88 25.59
N GLY A 327 22.99 41.83 25.22
CA GLY A 327 22.76 40.46 25.71
C GLY A 327 22.24 39.51 24.63
N THR A 328 21.71 38.37 25.07
CA THR A 328 21.19 37.31 24.19
C THR A 328 19.68 37.31 24.20
N HIS A 329 19.07 37.43 23.02
CA HIS A 329 17.63 37.37 22.81
C HIS A 329 17.24 35.98 22.33
N HIS A 330 16.00 35.57 22.63
CA HIS A 330 15.48 34.27 22.25
C HIS A 330 14.17 34.41 21.45
N ASP A 331 13.94 33.48 20.52
CA ASP A 331 12.69 33.39 19.74
C ASP A 331 12.39 31.92 19.39
N VAL A 332 11.22 31.65 18.79
CA VAL A 332 10.74 30.30 18.50
C VAL A 332 10.64 30.04 16.99
N SER A 333 11.19 28.92 16.54
CA SER A 333 10.96 28.36 15.21
C SER A 333 10.35 26.96 15.36
N SER A 334 9.12 26.79 14.88
CA SER A 334 8.29 25.62 15.18
C SER A 334 7.27 25.37 14.08
N GLY A 335 6.66 24.18 14.06
CA GLY A 335 5.67 23.81 13.05
C GLY A 335 5.66 22.32 12.73
N GLY A 336 4.95 21.97 11.66
CA GLY A 336 5.03 20.65 11.05
C GLY A 336 6.33 20.46 10.26
N TYR A 337 6.82 19.22 10.17
CA TYR A 337 7.96 18.84 9.35
C TYR A 337 7.68 17.59 8.50
N SER A 338 8.49 17.43 7.45
CA SER A 338 8.57 16.21 6.65
C SER A 338 10.03 15.83 6.43
N ALA A 339 10.41 14.65 6.93
CA ALA A 339 11.74 14.07 6.81
C ALA A 339 11.75 12.98 5.73
N LYS A 340 12.53 13.17 4.65
CA LYS A 340 12.67 12.14 3.62
C LYS A 340 13.50 10.96 4.15
N LEU A 341 12.97 9.74 4.07
CA LEU A 341 13.62 8.54 4.58
C LEU A 341 14.29 7.74 3.46
N LEU A 342 15.53 7.34 3.71
CA LEU A 342 16.35 6.51 2.83
C LEU A 342 16.51 5.14 3.49
N ILE A 343 15.63 4.20 3.13
CA ILE A 343 15.57 2.86 3.74
C ILE A 343 16.47 1.90 2.95
N ALA A 344 17.42 1.27 3.66
CA ALA A 344 18.20 0.13 3.18
C ALA A 344 17.73 -1.17 3.87
N ALA A 345 18.31 -2.31 3.53
CA ALA A 345 17.89 -3.60 4.11
C ALA A 345 18.17 -3.72 5.63
N THR A 346 19.17 -2.99 6.14
CA THR A 346 19.68 -3.07 7.52
C THR A 346 19.76 -1.73 8.25
N SER A 347 19.43 -0.61 7.59
CA SER A 347 19.54 0.74 8.15
C SER A 347 18.52 1.71 7.53
N VAL A 348 18.28 2.82 8.22
CA VAL A 348 17.56 3.98 7.69
C VAL A 348 18.45 5.20 7.87
N ALA A 349 18.55 6.02 6.83
CA ALA A 349 19.10 7.38 6.89
C ALA A 349 18.00 8.40 6.62
N VAL A 350 18.20 9.63 7.07
CA VAL A 350 17.32 10.77 6.81
C VAL A 350 18.01 11.71 5.84
N GLY A 351 17.28 12.13 4.80
CA GLY A 351 17.70 13.17 3.87
C GLY A 351 17.40 14.57 4.42
N PRO A 352 17.14 15.56 3.56
CA PRO A 352 16.58 16.84 3.99
C PRO A 352 15.32 16.65 4.86
N ILE A 353 15.26 17.39 5.97
CA ILE A 353 14.02 17.69 6.69
C ILE A 353 13.57 19.07 6.23
N SER A 354 12.31 19.17 5.81
CA SER A 354 11.65 20.41 5.42
C SER A 354 10.51 20.73 6.37
N ALA A 355 10.14 22.02 6.50
CA ALA A 355 8.85 22.40 7.06
C ALA A 355 7.70 21.78 6.21
N SER A 356 6.56 21.48 6.85
CA SER A 356 5.41 20.87 6.19
C SER A 356 4.09 21.39 6.78
N ASP A 357 3.23 21.92 5.92
CA ASP A 357 1.84 22.22 6.23
C ASP A 357 0.96 20.96 6.18
N GLY A 358 -0.31 21.11 6.60
CA GLY A 358 -1.37 20.11 6.37
C GLY A 358 -1.35 18.89 7.30
N LEU A 359 -0.53 18.90 8.35
CA LEU A 359 -0.50 17.85 9.37
C LEU A 359 -1.73 17.91 10.30
N PRO A 360 -2.07 16.80 11.00
CA PRO A 360 -3.15 16.80 11.99
C PRO A 360 -2.88 17.78 13.14
N ALA A 361 -3.92 18.49 13.58
CA ALA A 361 -3.85 19.48 14.64
C ALA A 361 -3.35 18.89 15.98
N LEU A 362 -2.29 19.47 16.54
CA LEU A 362 -1.74 19.11 17.84
C LEU A 362 -2.78 19.25 18.94
N GLN A 363 -2.74 18.31 19.89
CA GLN A 363 -3.56 18.36 21.10
C GLN A 363 -2.77 19.03 22.22
N ARG A 364 -3.41 19.97 22.92
CA ARG A 364 -2.80 20.69 24.05
C ARG A 364 -2.31 19.71 25.13
N PRO A 365 -1.01 19.69 25.49
CA PRO A 365 -0.50 18.81 26.54
C PRO A 365 -1.25 18.98 27.86
N ALA A 366 -1.64 17.87 28.49
CA ALA A 366 -2.49 17.88 29.69
C ALA A 366 -1.87 18.57 30.92
N GLY A 367 -0.54 18.68 30.98
CA GLY A 367 0.17 19.43 32.03
C GLY A 367 0.32 20.94 31.76
N ALA A 368 0.07 21.39 30.53
CA ALA A 368 0.25 22.78 30.10
C ALA A 368 -1.01 23.63 30.39
N SER A 369 -1.32 23.87 31.66
CA SER A 369 -2.50 24.67 32.05
C SER A 369 -2.29 26.18 31.83
N ASP A 370 -3.39 26.94 31.70
CA ASP A 370 -3.33 28.41 31.59
C ASP A 370 -2.65 29.03 32.81
N GLN A 371 -2.91 28.51 34.01
CA GLN A 371 -2.28 28.98 35.24
C GLN A 371 -0.77 28.73 35.21
N THR A 372 -0.33 27.54 34.79
CA THR A 372 1.10 27.20 34.68
C THR A 372 1.83 28.13 33.70
N ALA A 373 1.21 28.48 32.58
CA ALA A 373 1.78 29.45 31.64
C ALA A 373 1.88 30.85 32.27
N LYS A 374 0.81 31.31 32.94
CA LYS A 374 0.77 32.60 33.62
C LYS A 374 1.76 32.71 34.79
N ASP A 375 1.92 31.66 35.59
CA ASP A 375 2.85 31.62 36.74
C ASP A 375 4.31 31.80 36.28
N LEU A 376 4.69 31.17 35.16
CA LEU A 376 6.01 31.34 34.54
C LEU A 376 6.21 32.79 34.07
N VAL A 377 5.21 33.36 33.40
CA VAL A 377 5.26 34.72 32.86
C VAL A 377 5.31 35.78 33.96
N SER A 378 4.50 35.66 35.02
CA SER A 378 4.54 36.58 36.16
C SER A 378 5.89 36.55 36.88
N LYS A 379 6.46 35.35 37.08
CA LYS A 379 7.82 35.19 37.63
C LYS A 379 8.88 35.86 36.75
N ALA A 380 8.77 35.73 35.42
CA ALA A 380 9.70 36.36 34.48
C ALA A 380 9.54 37.88 34.41
N LEU A 381 8.31 38.42 34.35
CA LEU A 381 8.05 39.86 34.41
C LEU A 381 8.55 40.50 35.73
N THR A 382 8.47 39.76 36.85
CA THR A 382 9.06 40.16 38.13
C THR A 382 10.59 40.22 38.06
N ALA A 383 11.23 39.28 37.35
CA ALA A 383 12.68 39.30 37.13
C ALA A 383 13.10 40.43 36.17
N CYS A 384 12.34 40.65 35.09
CA CYS A 384 12.51 41.74 34.14
C CYS A 384 12.52 43.12 34.81
N ALA A 385 11.59 43.36 35.75
CA ALA A 385 11.55 44.60 36.53
C ALA A 385 12.78 44.80 37.45
N GLY A 386 13.58 43.75 37.72
CA GLY A 386 14.84 43.84 38.45
C GLY A 386 16.07 44.18 37.61
N LEU A 387 15.94 44.24 36.28
CA LEU A 387 17.05 44.51 35.36
C LEU A 387 17.34 46.01 35.24
N GLN A 388 18.59 46.34 34.88
CA GLN A 388 19.10 47.72 34.81
C GLN A 388 19.55 48.11 33.39
N LEU A 389 18.73 47.77 32.39
CA LEU A 389 19.00 47.99 30.97
C LEU A 389 17.86 48.79 30.31
N GLN A 390 18.21 49.61 29.30
CA GLN A 390 17.27 50.46 28.55
C GLN A 390 16.23 49.63 27.77
N SER A 391 16.65 48.46 27.29
CA SER A 391 15.87 47.44 26.58
C SER A 391 16.50 46.09 26.94
N PRO A 392 16.07 45.42 28.02
CA PRO A 392 16.64 44.13 28.40
C PRO A 392 16.15 43.04 27.43
N PRO A 393 16.96 42.00 27.12
CA PRO A 393 16.53 40.89 26.29
C PRO A 393 15.43 40.08 26.99
N ASP A 394 14.54 39.48 26.18
CA ASP A 394 13.42 38.62 26.60
C ASP A 394 12.46 39.24 27.61
N CYS A 395 12.41 40.57 27.63
CA CYS A 395 11.60 41.38 28.52
C CYS A 395 10.86 42.47 27.70
N PRO A 396 9.56 42.73 27.96
CA PRO A 396 8.76 43.61 27.11
C PRO A 396 9.00 45.10 27.34
N GLN A 397 9.68 45.50 28.42
CA GLN A 397 9.87 46.90 28.77
C GLN A 397 11.08 47.53 28.07
N GLN A 398 10.83 48.69 27.44
CA GLN A 398 11.81 49.48 26.72
C GLN A 398 11.57 50.98 26.96
N ILE A 399 12.63 51.78 27.05
CA ILE A 399 12.54 53.25 26.91
C ILE A 399 13.24 53.74 25.64
N VAL A 400 12.65 54.72 24.96
CA VAL A 400 13.20 55.33 23.73
C VAL A 400 14.05 56.55 24.08
N ALA A 401 15.05 56.35 24.94
CA ALA A 401 15.96 57.39 25.44
C ALA A 401 17.41 57.00 25.15
N ALA A 402 17.89 57.30 23.94
CA ALA A 402 19.23 56.90 23.49
C ALA A 402 20.32 57.51 24.38
N GLY A 403 21.17 56.65 24.96
CA GLY A 403 22.20 57.06 25.92
C GLY A 403 21.68 57.26 27.35
N ALA A 404 20.49 56.75 27.69
CA ALA A 404 20.05 56.64 29.07
C ALA A 404 21.00 55.73 29.89
N SER A 405 21.16 56.06 31.17
CA SER A 405 22.01 55.35 32.13
C SER A 405 21.31 55.23 33.48
N ASN A 406 21.85 54.42 34.40
CA ASN A 406 21.25 54.20 35.73
C ASN A 406 19.76 53.81 35.67
N VAL A 407 19.40 52.97 34.69
CA VAL A 407 18.01 52.58 34.46
C VAL A 407 17.54 51.64 35.56
N HIS A 408 16.44 51.99 36.22
CA HIS A 408 15.78 51.18 37.24
C HIS A 408 14.31 51.03 36.90
N TRP A 409 13.89 49.80 36.61
CA TRP A 409 12.50 49.48 36.31
C TRP A 409 11.68 49.23 37.58
N SER A 410 10.37 49.46 37.49
CA SER A 410 9.39 49.06 38.49
C SER A 410 8.11 48.59 37.81
N LEU A 411 7.53 47.50 38.30
CA LEU A 411 6.26 46.94 37.83
C LEU A 411 5.13 47.38 38.77
N SER A 412 4.04 47.86 38.18
CA SER A 412 2.83 48.33 38.88
C SER A 412 1.62 47.48 38.50
N GLY A 413 0.82 47.10 39.50
CA GLY A 413 -0.34 46.22 39.33
C GLY A 413 0.04 44.75 39.10
N ASP A 414 -0.94 43.97 38.64
CA ASP A 414 -0.77 42.57 38.24
C ASP A 414 -0.81 42.48 36.70
N PRO A 415 0.29 42.11 36.01
CA PRO A 415 0.30 41.98 34.55
C PRO A 415 -0.50 40.76 34.05
N LEU A 416 -0.91 39.84 34.93
CA LEU A 416 -1.80 38.73 34.58
C LEU A 416 -3.28 39.12 34.56
N ALA A 417 -3.62 40.34 35.01
CA ALA A 417 -4.99 40.82 35.15
C ALA A 417 -5.64 41.04 33.77
N GLY A 418 -6.45 40.08 33.34
CA GLY A 418 -7.06 40.05 32.00
C GLY A 418 -6.18 39.39 30.94
N ALA A 419 -4.95 38.97 31.25
CA ALA A 419 -4.10 38.24 30.32
C ALA A 419 -4.78 36.95 29.83
N THR A 420 -4.57 36.59 28.57
CA THR A 420 -5.12 35.38 27.93
C THR A 420 -4.02 34.38 27.63
N VAL A 421 -4.39 33.11 27.43
CA VAL A 421 -3.46 32.05 27.02
C VAL A 421 -4.03 31.35 25.81
N THR A 422 -3.26 31.32 24.72
CA THR A 422 -3.60 30.59 23.50
C THR A 422 -2.64 29.40 23.30
N PHE A 423 -3.03 28.48 22.42
CA PHE A 423 -2.21 27.35 21.99
C PHE A 423 -2.43 27.15 20.50
N ASP A 424 -1.41 27.37 19.67
CA ASP A 424 -1.50 27.12 18.25
C ASP A 424 -1.30 25.62 17.97
N GLN A 425 -2.34 24.99 17.45
CA GLN A 425 -2.37 23.56 17.13
C GLN A 425 -1.50 23.19 15.90
N LYS A 426 -0.89 24.15 15.20
CA LYS A 426 0.05 23.90 14.09
C LYS A 426 1.52 23.94 14.50
N SER A 427 1.86 24.70 15.53
CA SER A 427 3.25 24.88 16.00
C SER A 427 3.52 24.22 17.36
N GLY A 428 2.49 24.07 18.19
CA GLY A 428 2.61 23.65 19.58
C GLY A 428 2.99 24.78 20.54
N VAL A 429 3.11 26.02 20.03
CA VAL A 429 3.47 27.19 20.83
C VAL A 429 2.27 27.68 21.64
N PHE A 430 2.56 28.10 22.87
CA PHE A 430 1.66 28.85 23.72
C PHE A 430 2.03 30.32 23.69
N THR A 431 1.04 31.19 23.56
CA THR A 431 1.21 32.63 23.74
C THR A 431 0.42 33.08 24.96
N VAL A 432 1.08 33.74 25.91
CA VAL A 432 0.39 34.49 26.97
C VAL A 432 0.42 35.96 26.58
N HIS A 433 -0.72 36.46 26.11
CA HIS A 433 -0.92 37.86 25.73
C HIS A 433 -1.51 38.64 26.91
N GLY A 434 -0.96 39.80 27.25
CA GLY A 434 -1.45 40.63 28.35
C GLY A 434 -0.99 42.08 28.30
N THR A 435 -1.60 42.93 29.14
CA THR A 435 -1.19 44.32 29.33
C THR A 435 -0.36 44.46 30.60
N PHE A 436 0.54 45.45 30.64
CA PHE A 436 1.40 45.66 31.79
C PHE A 436 1.73 47.14 31.99
N ALA A 437 2.02 47.52 33.24
CA ALA A 437 2.41 48.87 33.60
C ALA A 437 3.79 48.85 34.27
N MET A 438 4.85 48.90 33.46
CA MET A 438 6.20 49.19 33.95
C MET A 438 6.58 50.65 33.72
N SER A 439 7.32 51.22 34.67
CA SER A 439 7.98 52.52 34.54
C SER A 439 9.45 52.42 34.92
N ALA A 440 10.28 53.25 34.28
CA ALA A 440 11.69 53.41 34.58
C ALA A 440 11.96 54.77 35.25
N SER A 441 12.90 54.80 36.19
CA SER A 441 13.72 55.99 36.47
C SER A 441 15.11 55.80 35.88
N TYR A 442 15.69 56.86 35.30
CA TYR A 442 16.97 56.80 34.59
C TYR A 442 17.60 58.19 34.47
N ASP A 443 18.92 58.24 34.27
CA ASP A 443 19.63 59.49 33.96
C ASP A 443 19.78 59.65 32.44
N TRP A 444 19.33 60.78 31.90
CA TRP A 444 19.46 61.13 30.47
C TRP A 444 19.97 62.56 30.29
N LEU A 445 21.01 62.72 29.47
CA LEU A 445 21.71 63.99 29.23
C LEU A 445 22.15 64.76 30.51
N GLY A 446 22.33 64.03 31.63
CA GLY A 446 22.70 64.58 32.93
C GLY A 446 21.54 64.97 33.84
N ASN A 447 20.29 64.67 33.48
CA ASN A 447 19.10 64.90 34.28
C ASN A 447 18.46 63.57 34.69
N ALA A 448 17.89 63.50 35.89
CA ALA A 448 17.12 62.35 36.34
C ALA A 448 15.69 62.43 35.79
N GLU A 449 15.32 61.46 34.96
CA GLU A 449 14.05 61.35 34.26
C GLU A 449 13.22 60.17 34.77
N THR A 450 11.92 60.19 34.49
CA THR A 450 11.04 59.01 34.64
C THR A 450 10.13 58.86 33.43
N GLY A 451 9.76 57.62 33.11
CA GLY A 451 8.87 57.33 31.98
C GLY A 451 8.27 55.92 32.05
N SER A 452 7.17 55.71 31.34
CA SER A 452 6.60 54.37 31.14
C SER A 452 7.45 53.54 30.17
N SER A 453 7.23 52.22 30.19
CA SER A 453 7.54 51.37 29.03
C SER A 453 6.93 51.95 27.74
N TYR A 454 7.67 51.83 26.63
CA TYR A 454 7.19 52.15 25.29
C TYR A 454 6.02 51.25 24.88
N TYR A 455 6.13 49.95 25.16
CA TYR A 455 5.07 48.97 24.92
C TYR A 455 4.07 48.92 26.07
N PRO A 456 2.74 48.97 25.81
CA PRO A 456 1.68 48.80 26.80
C PRO A 456 1.25 47.33 27.00
N ALA A 457 1.56 46.46 26.05
CA ALA A 457 1.21 45.04 26.05
C ALA A 457 2.46 44.16 25.85
N TYR A 458 2.28 42.86 26.07
CA TYR A 458 3.33 41.87 25.89
C TYR A 458 2.76 40.58 25.30
N ASP A 459 3.59 39.88 24.53
CA ASP A 459 3.38 38.49 24.12
C ASP A 459 4.52 37.63 24.66
N ALA A 460 4.19 36.71 25.57
CA ALA A 460 5.15 35.73 26.08
C ALA A 460 4.99 34.40 25.34
N LEU A 461 6.08 33.91 24.74
CA LEU A 461 6.11 32.68 23.95
C LEU A 461 6.64 31.52 24.79
N LEU A 462 5.87 30.43 24.89
CA LEU A 462 6.26 29.23 25.62
C LEU A 462 6.14 27.97 24.76
N CYS A 463 7.10 27.06 24.93
CA CYS A 463 7.13 25.75 24.31
C CYS A 463 6.88 24.63 25.34
N TRP A 464 6.59 23.42 24.88
CA TRP A 464 6.42 22.23 25.74
C TRP A 464 7.59 21.25 25.55
N ASP A 465 8.35 20.98 26.62
CA ASP A 465 9.55 20.12 26.58
C ASP A 465 9.27 18.60 26.71
N GLY A 466 7.99 18.23 26.79
CA GLY A 466 7.55 16.86 27.10
C GLY A 466 7.07 16.66 28.54
N GLN A 467 7.47 17.53 29.48
CA GLN A 467 7.19 17.44 30.91
C GLN A 467 6.61 18.73 31.50
N ALA A 468 7.04 19.89 31.01
CA ALA A 468 6.68 21.21 31.49
C ALA A 468 6.59 22.25 30.34
N LEU A 469 6.02 23.41 30.68
CA LEU A 469 6.14 24.60 29.85
C LEU A 469 7.50 25.27 30.09
N VAL A 470 8.16 25.64 29.01
CA VAL A 470 9.40 26.42 28.98
C VAL A 470 9.07 27.77 28.38
N LEU A 471 9.23 28.85 29.15
CA LEU A 471 9.19 30.21 28.63
C LEU A 471 10.45 30.45 27.79
N VAL A 472 10.28 30.86 26.54
CA VAL A 472 11.39 31.18 25.63
C VAL A 472 11.69 32.67 25.67
N THR A 473 10.68 33.53 25.49
CA THR A 473 10.87 34.99 25.47
C THR A 473 9.59 35.73 25.87
N ILE A 474 9.72 37.00 26.27
CA ILE A 474 8.61 37.94 26.41
C ILE A 474 8.90 39.18 25.56
N GLN A 475 8.13 39.35 24.49
CA GLN A 475 8.26 40.45 23.55
C GLN A 475 7.27 41.57 23.91
N GLY A 476 7.67 42.83 23.70
CA GLY A 476 6.78 43.98 23.82
C GLY A 476 5.83 44.07 22.63
N ALA A 477 4.56 44.36 22.89
CA ALA A 477 3.49 44.39 21.89
C ALA A 477 2.71 45.71 21.94
N ASP A 478 2.14 46.09 20.80
CA ASP A 478 1.11 47.14 20.71
C ASP A 478 -0.23 46.66 21.31
N SER A 479 -1.12 47.61 21.63
CA SER A 479 -2.40 47.40 22.35
C SER A 479 -3.58 46.96 21.49
#